data_AF-A0A246RLH1-F1
#
_entry.id   AF-A0A246RLH1-F1
#
_cell.length_a   1.000
_cell.length_b   1.000
_cell.length_c   1.000
_cell.angle_alpha   90.00
_cell.angle_beta   90.00
_cell.angle_gamma   90.00
#
_symmetry.space_group_name_H-M   'P 1'
#
loop_
_entity.id
_entity.type
_entity.pdbx_description
1 polymer ?
#
loop_
_entity_poly.entity_id
_entity_poly.type
_entity_poly.pdbx_seq_one_letter_code
_entity_poly.pdbx_strand_id
1 'polypeptide(L)'
;MAVVFPVEVDQFISAAARLSPHDIDQVNEIRMRLFREHGHLPTPKLSAAAFSKLDGRVRAELRARGPEFWAYRVGAISGAIGATFKAASAIWKPEQLTVEDYRLTVEPFTQIGLVTPPHPDALATDPH
;
A
#
# COMPACT_ATOMS: atom_id res chain seq x y z
N MET A 1 -5.40 21.75 12.26
CA MET A 1 -4.05 21.20 11.96
C MET A 1 -4.11 20.53 10.60
N ALA A 2 -3.19 20.82 9.69
CA ALA A 2 -3.12 20.12 8.42
C ALA A 2 -2.73 18.65 8.70
N VAL A 3 -3.49 17.70 8.17
CA VAL A 3 -3.08 16.30 8.26
C VAL A 3 -1.81 16.13 7.44
N VAL A 4 -0.77 15.52 8.00
CA VAL A 4 0.49 15.20 7.31
C VAL A 4 0.73 13.71 7.52
N PHE A 5 0.89 12.96 6.43
CA PHE A 5 1.34 11.57 6.52
C PHE A 5 2.88 11.53 6.56
N PRO A 6 3.49 10.52 7.21
CA PRO A 6 4.94 10.38 7.37
C PRO A 6 5.71 10.35 6.05
N VAL A 7 7.01 10.64 6.10
CA VAL A 7 7.89 10.64 4.93
C VAL A 7 7.98 9.24 4.30
N GLU A 8 7.92 8.20 5.13
CA GLU A 8 7.97 6.79 4.73
C GLU A 8 6.76 6.42 3.87
N VAL A 9 5.59 6.99 4.18
CA VAL A 9 4.36 6.81 3.39
C VAL A 9 4.53 7.46 2.01
N ASP A 10 5.09 8.66 1.96
CA ASP A 10 5.33 9.36 0.68
C ASP A 10 6.35 8.64 -0.20
N GLN A 11 7.43 8.15 0.41
CA GLN A 11 8.47 7.39 -0.26
C GLN A 11 7.91 6.07 -0.81
N PHE A 12 7.11 5.35 -0.01
CA PHE A 12 6.44 4.14 -0.46
C PHE A 12 5.51 4.41 -1.66
N ILE A 13 4.66 5.44 -1.59
CA ILE A 13 3.75 5.79 -2.70
C ILE A 13 4.55 6.11 -3.96
N SER A 14 5.62 6.90 -3.82
CA SER A 14 6.49 7.27 -4.95
C SER A 14 7.20 6.05 -5.56
N ALA A 15 7.62 5.09 -4.73
CA ALA A 15 8.24 3.85 -5.19
C ALA A 15 7.23 2.94 -5.89
N ALA A 16 6.05 2.73 -5.28
CA ALA A 16 4.95 1.97 -5.87
C ALA A 16 4.47 2.57 -7.20
N ALA A 17 4.44 3.90 -7.30
CA ALA A 17 4.09 4.61 -8.52
C ALA A 17 5.13 4.50 -9.64
N ARG A 18 6.32 3.94 -9.40
CA ARG A 18 7.34 3.67 -10.43
C ARG A 18 7.32 2.22 -10.93
N LEU A 19 6.55 1.34 -10.29
CA LEU A 19 6.40 -0.05 -10.72
C LEU A 19 5.79 -0.13 -12.11
N SER A 20 6.18 -1.11 -12.91
CA SER A 20 5.53 -1.31 -14.21
C SER A 20 4.04 -1.67 -14.02
N PRO A 21 3.18 -1.45 -15.03
CA PRO A 21 1.77 -1.84 -14.96
C PRO A 21 1.59 -3.33 -14.72
N HIS A 22 2.53 -4.14 -15.20
CA HIS A 22 2.58 -5.57 -14.94
C HIS A 22 2.87 -5.87 -13.45
N ASP A 23 3.92 -5.29 -12.87
CA ASP A 23 4.32 -5.61 -11.49
C ASP A 23 3.27 -5.17 -10.48
N ILE A 24 2.65 -4.00 -10.69
CA ILE A 24 1.57 -3.54 -9.81
C ILE A 24 0.27 -4.34 -10.00
N ASP A 25 0.07 -4.96 -11.17
CA ASP A 25 -1.03 -5.89 -11.37
C ASP A 25 -0.77 -7.21 -10.64
N GLN A 26 0.45 -7.73 -10.69
CA GLN A 26 0.88 -8.87 -9.89
C GLN A 26 0.70 -8.61 -8.39
N VAL A 27 1.06 -7.41 -7.91
CA VAL A 27 0.77 -6.97 -6.54
C VAL A 27 -0.73 -7.08 -6.23
N ASN A 28 -1.59 -6.61 -7.13
CA ASN A 28 -3.04 -6.69 -6.92
C ASN A 28 -3.55 -8.14 -6.95
N GLU A 29 -2.98 -9.01 -7.79
CA GLU A 29 -3.29 -10.44 -7.82
C GLU A 29 -2.89 -11.14 -6.52
N ILE A 30 -1.67 -10.90 -6.02
CA ILE A 30 -1.18 -11.42 -4.73
C ILE A 30 -2.10 -10.93 -3.61
N ARG A 31 -2.42 -9.63 -3.56
CA ARG A 31 -3.37 -9.07 -2.61
C ARG A 31 -4.71 -9.79 -2.64
N MET A 32 -5.22 -10.10 -3.83
CA MET A 32 -6.51 -10.77 -3.98
C MET A 32 -6.46 -12.25 -3.61
N ARG A 33 -5.32 -12.91 -3.84
CA ARG A 33 -5.06 -14.26 -3.33
C ARG A 33 -5.07 -14.27 -1.80
N LEU A 34 -4.30 -13.40 -1.15
CA LEU A 34 -4.26 -13.28 0.31
C LEU A 34 -5.65 -12.98 0.89
N PHE A 35 -6.42 -12.09 0.26
CA PHE A 35 -7.80 -11.83 0.69
C PHE A 35 -8.68 -13.08 0.64
N ARG A 36 -8.54 -13.93 -0.39
CA ARG A 36 -9.29 -15.20 -0.49
C ARG A 36 -8.84 -16.23 0.54
N GLU A 37 -7.55 -16.29 0.83
CA GLU A 37 -6.95 -17.24 1.77
C GLU A 37 -7.32 -16.90 3.23
N HIS A 38 -7.26 -15.61 3.59
CA HIS A 38 -7.49 -15.16 4.96
C HIS A 38 -8.92 -14.65 5.22
N GLY A 39 -9.74 -14.50 4.18
CA GLY A 39 -11.10 -13.97 4.26
C GLY A 39 -11.19 -12.46 4.54
N HIS A 40 -10.07 -11.83 4.90
CA HIS A 40 -9.96 -10.39 5.09
C HIS A 40 -8.57 -9.87 4.75
N LEU A 41 -8.47 -8.57 4.48
CA LEU A 41 -7.22 -7.85 4.58
C LEU A 41 -7.44 -6.71 5.58
N PRO A 42 -6.73 -6.68 6.70
CA PRO A 42 -6.91 -5.68 7.73
C PRO A 42 -6.59 -4.29 7.17
N THR A 43 -7.25 -3.25 7.70
CA THR A 43 -7.03 -1.86 7.30
C THR A 43 -7.13 -0.99 8.55
N PRO A 44 -6.14 -0.13 8.82
CA PRO A 44 -6.21 0.75 9.97
C PRO A 44 -7.31 1.80 9.78
N LYS A 45 -7.81 2.32 10.90
CA LYS A 45 -8.84 3.36 10.89
C LYS A 45 -8.17 4.72 10.71
N LEU A 46 -8.42 5.34 9.56
CA LEU A 46 -8.02 6.72 9.27
C LEU A 46 -9.18 7.68 9.54
N SER A 47 -8.87 8.90 9.99
CA SER A 47 -9.85 9.99 10.01
C SER A 47 -10.24 10.35 8.57
N ALA A 48 -11.42 10.96 8.36
CA ALA A 48 -11.87 11.36 7.02
C ALA A 48 -10.85 12.28 6.30
N ALA A 49 -10.24 13.21 7.04
CA ALA A 49 -9.20 14.09 6.50
C ALA A 49 -7.91 13.33 6.14
N ALA A 50 -7.52 12.34 6.94
CA ALA A 50 -6.37 11.49 6.66
C ALA A 50 -6.61 10.59 5.44
N PHE A 51 -7.77 9.94 5.39
CA PHE A 51 -8.20 9.15 4.25
C PHE A 51 -8.18 9.97 2.96
N SER A 52 -8.82 11.14 2.95
CA SER A 52 -8.92 12.00 1.77
C SER A 52 -7.54 12.47 1.30
N LYS A 53 -6.64 12.83 2.22
CA LYS A 53 -5.28 13.21 1.89
C LYS A 53 -4.48 12.06 1.26
N LEU A 54 -4.55 10.86 1.83
CA LEU A 54 -3.85 9.69 1.31
C LEU A 54 -4.40 9.26 -0.06
N ASP A 55 -5.72 9.17 -0.19
CA ASP A 55 -6.37 8.80 -1.45
C ASP A 55 -6.04 9.82 -2.56
N GLY A 56 -6.09 11.12 -2.24
CA GLY A 56 -5.69 12.18 -3.16
C GLY A 56 -4.24 12.06 -3.64
N ARG A 57 -3.30 11.79 -2.71
CA ARG A 57 -1.89 11.58 -3.04
C ARG A 57 -1.67 10.37 -3.96
N VAL A 58 -2.22 9.21 -3.57
CA VAL A 58 -2.09 7.95 -4.34
C VAL A 58 -2.69 8.11 -5.74
N ARG A 59 -3.88 8.71 -5.84
CA ARG A 59 -4.54 8.96 -7.12
C ARG A 59 -3.77 9.93 -7.99
N ALA A 60 -3.19 10.98 -7.42
CA ALA A 60 -2.41 11.96 -8.18
C ALA A 60 -1.23 11.29 -8.89
N GLU A 61 -0.45 10.46 -8.19
CA GLU A 61 0.68 9.73 -8.77
C GLU A 61 0.26 8.73 -9.84
N LEU A 62 -0.66 7.83 -9.50
CA LEU A 62 -1.01 6.73 -10.40
C LEU A 62 -1.80 7.20 -11.61
N ARG A 63 -2.63 8.25 -11.49
CA ARG A 63 -3.39 8.79 -12.62
C ARG A 63 -2.53 9.57 -13.60
N ALA A 64 -1.41 10.14 -13.17
CA ALA A 64 -0.44 10.73 -14.09
C ALA A 64 0.06 9.69 -15.12
N ARG A 65 0.07 8.41 -14.73
CA ARG A 65 0.44 7.27 -15.59
C ARG A 65 -0.75 6.61 -16.31
N GLY A 66 -1.93 7.24 -16.29
CA GLY A 66 -3.18 6.67 -16.83
C GLY A 66 -3.07 6.01 -18.21
N PRO A 67 -2.47 6.68 -19.23
CA PRO A 67 -2.31 6.10 -20.57
C PRO A 67 -1.54 4.78 -20.59
N GLU A 68 -0.51 4.64 -19.74
CA GLU A 68 0.31 3.43 -19.64
C GLU A 68 -0.51 2.24 -19.12
N PHE A 69 -1.33 2.48 -18.09
CA PHE A 69 -2.21 1.46 -17.52
C PHE A 69 -3.36 1.08 -18.47
N TRP A 70 -3.90 2.04 -19.22
CA TRP A 70 -4.95 1.78 -20.20
C TRP A 70 -4.47 0.92 -21.37
N ALA A 71 -3.22 1.12 -21.81
CA ALA A 71 -2.60 0.29 -22.84
C ALA A 71 -2.34 -1.15 -22.34
N TYR A 72 -2.07 -1.32 -21.04
CA TYR A 72 -1.82 -2.63 -20.45
C TYR A 72 -3.11 -3.44 -20.24
N ARG A 73 -4.06 -2.95 -19.42
CA ARG A 73 -5.29 -3.69 -19.10
C ARG A 73 -6.37 -2.79 -18.50
N VAL A 74 -7.62 -2.97 -18.95
CA VAL A 74 -8.78 -2.29 -18.37
C VAL A 74 -8.89 -2.63 -16.88
N GLY A 75 -9.00 -1.60 -16.03
CA GLY A 75 -9.14 -1.75 -14.58
C GLY A 75 -7.84 -1.90 -13.80
N ALA A 76 -6.68 -2.06 -14.46
CA ALA A 76 -5.38 -2.19 -13.78
C ALA A 76 -5.06 -0.98 -12.89
N ILE A 77 -5.36 0.24 -13.36
CA ILE A 77 -5.13 1.46 -12.58
C ILE A 77 -5.97 1.50 -11.29
N SER A 78 -7.21 1.01 -11.33
CA SER A 78 -8.07 0.96 -10.15
C SER A 78 -7.56 -0.06 -9.13
N GLY A 79 -7.07 -1.21 -9.62
CA GLY A 79 -6.38 -2.22 -8.79
C GLY A 79 -5.13 -1.64 -8.13
N ALA A 80 -4.29 -0.95 -8.91
CA ALA A 80 -3.08 -0.28 -8.44
C ALA A 80 -3.36 0.76 -7.36
N ILE A 81 -4.36 1.62 -7.55
CA ILE A 81 -4.79 2.61 -6.55
C ILE A 81 -5.22 1.90 -5.27
N GLY A 82 -6.08 0.89 -5.37
CA GLY A 82 -6.57 0.16 -4.21
C GLY A 82 -5.48 -0.59 -3.44
N ALA A 83 -4.54 -1.22 -4.15
CA ALA A 83 -3.43 -1.93 -3.52
C ALA A 83 -2.47 -0.95 -2.83
N THR A 84 -2.08 0.12 -3.53
CA THR A 84 -1.15 1.14 -3.00
C THR A 84 -1.75 1.86 -1.80
N PHE A 85 -3.02 2.27 -1.88
CA PHE A 85 -3.71 2.93 -0.77
C PHE A 85 -3.72 2.05 0.48
N LYS A 86 -4.01 0.76 0.33
CA LYS A 86 -4.11 -0.16 1.46
C LYS A 86 -2.77 -0.36 2.16
N ALA A 87 -1.71 -0.65 1.41
CA ALA A 87 -0.36 -0.76 1.96
C ALA A 87 0.11 0.57 2.59
N ALA A 88 -0.12 1.70 1.91
CA ALA A 88 0.25 3.02 2.44
C ALA A 88 -0.50 3.36 3.74
N SER A 89 -1.77 2.96 3.87
CA SER A 89 -2.52 3.13 5.12
C SER A 89 -1.94 2.31 6.26
N ALA A 90 -1.53 1.07 5.99
CA ALA A 90 -0.86 0.22 6.97
C ALA A 90 0.49 0.80 7.41
N ILE A 91 1.26 1.36 6.48
CA ILE A 91 2.54 2.05 6.77
C ILE A 91 2.34 3.33 7.57
N TRP A 92 1.24 4.06 7.35
CA TRP A 92 0.94 5.26 8.13
C TRP A 92 0.53 4.94 9.57
N LYS A 93 -0.25 3.86 9.74
CA LYS A 93 -0.82 3.47 11.02
C LYS A 93 -0.49 2.03 11.38
N PRO A 94 0.80 1.67 11.46
CA PRO A 94 1.19 0.31 11.75
C PRO A 94 0.77 -0.07 13.17
N GLU A 95 0.76 0.87 14.12
CA GLU A 95 0.39 0.64 15.52
C GLU A 95 -1.06 0.17 15.74
N GLN A 96 -1.92 0.29 14.71
CA GLN A 96 -3.30 -0.17 14.76
C GLN A 96 -3.47 -1.60 14.22
N LEU A 97 -2.39 -2.23 13.76
CA LEU A 97 -2.38 -3.57 13.20
C LEU A 97 -1.52 -4.48 14.08
N THR A 98 -1.81 -5.77 14.05
CA THR A 98 -0.83 -6.74 14.54
C THR A 98 0.36 -6.82 13.58
N VAL A 99 1.50 -7.34 14.03
CA VAL A 99 2.66 -7.58 13.17
C VAL A 99 2.28 -8.47 11.96
N GLU A 100 1.42 -9.47 12.17
CA GLU A 100 0.94 -10.36 11.12
C GLU A 100 0.03 -9.63 10.13
N ASP A 101 -0.94 -8.87 10.63
CA ASP A 101 -1.86 -8.06 9.82
C ASP A 101 -1.15 -7.02 8.96
N TYR A 102 -0.14 -6.36 9.54
CA TYR A 102 0.74 -5.45 8.84
C TYR A 102 1.46 -6.17 7.70
N ARG A 103 2.12 -7.31 8.01
CA ARG A 103 2.84 -8.12 7.03
C ARG A 103 1.93 -8.55 5.89
N LEU A 104 0.75 -9.12 6.18
CA LEU A 104 -0.22 -9.52 5.15
C LEU A 104 -0.61 -8.37 4.21
N THR A 105 -0.65 -7.14 4.73
CA THR A 105 -1.05 -5.97 3.97
C THR A 105 0.06 -5.43 3.06
N VAL A 106 1.32 -5.52 3.50
CA VAL A 106 2.48 -5.02 2.74
C VAL A 106 3.18 -6.10 1.90
N GLU A 107 2.96 -7.37 2.22
CA GLU A 107 3.55 -8.54 1.56
C GLU A 107 3.42 -8.53 0.02
N PRO A 108 2.28 -8.15 -0.59
CA PRO A 108 2.19 -8.07 -2.04
C PRO A 108 3.29 -7.22 -2.68
N PHE A 109 3.70 -6.13 -2.02
CA PHE A 109 4.75 -5.23 -2.49
C PHE A 109 6.14 -5.75 -2.16
N THR A 110 6.35 -6.39 -1.01
CA THR A 110 7.67 -6.95 -0.67
C THR A 110 8.02 -8.15 -1.54
N GLN A 111 7.04 -8.96 -1.96
CA GLN A 111 7.25 -10.10 -2.88
C GLN A 111 7.79 -9.67 -4.26
N ILE A 112 7.46 -8.45 -4.72
CA ILE A 112 8.00 -7.89 -5.97
C ILE A 112 9.27 -7.04 -5.74
N GLY A 113 9.83 -7.07 -4.53
CA GLY A 113 11.09 -6.40 -4.18
C GLY A 113 10.96 -4.95 -3.70
N LEU A 114 9.75 -4.44 -3.43
CA LEU A 114 9.59 -3.11 -2.86
C LEU A 114 9.91 -3.13 -1.36
N VAL A 115 10.76 -2.20 -0.92
CA VAL A 115 11.07 -2.05 0.50
C VAL A 115 9.91 -1.38 1.21
N THR A 116 9.46 -1.97 2.32
CA THR A 116 8.46 -1.37 3.20
C THR A 116 9.04 -1.22 4.61
N PRO A 117 8.71 -0.13 5.33
CA PRO A 117 9.14 0.01 6.72
C PRO A 117 8.73 -1.21 7.56
N PRO A 118 9.52 -1.60 8.57
CA PRO A 118 9.13 -2.65 9.49
C PRO A 118 7.98 -2.18 10.40
N HIS A 119 7.20 -3.12 10.93
CA HIS A 119 6.26 -2.84 12.00
C HIS A 119 7.03 -2.41 13.28
N PRO A 120 6.59 -1.40 14.05
CA PRO A 120 7.30 -0.93 15.24
C PRO A 120 7.56 -2.05 16.25
N ASP A 121 6.58 -2.92 16.49
CA ASP A 121 6.73 -4.05 17.43
C ASP A 121 7.60 -5.20 16.87
N ALA A 122 7.87 -5.23 15.56
CA ALA A 122 8.78 -6.22 14.99
C ALA A 122 10.25 -5.87 15.30
N LEU A 123 10.56 -4.60 15.56
CA LEU A 123 11.88 -4.14 15.97
C LEU A 123 12.11 -4.29 17.48
N ALA A 124 11.04 -4.36 18.29
CA ALA A 124 11.12 -4.54 19.73
C ALA A 124 11.50 -5.97 20.16
N THR A 125 11.58 -6.91 19.21
CA THR A 125 11.88 -8.34 19.47
C THR A 125 13.35 -8.69 19.21
N ASP A 126 14.24 -7.71 19.03
CA ASP A 126 15.69 -7.94 18.86
C ASP A 126 16.44 -7.54 20.16
N PRO A 127 16.58 -8.45 21.16
CA PRO A 127 17.51 -8.24 22.26
C PRO A 127 18.90 -8.63 21.77
N HIS A 128 19.71 -7.65 21.38
CA HIS A 128 21.15 -7.82 21.27
C HIS A 128 21.90 -7.00 22.32
#